data_AF-A0A8T4NPY5-F1
#
_entry.id   AF-A0A8T4NPY5-F1
#
_cell.length_a   1.000
_cell.length_b   1.000
_cell.length_c   1.000
_cell.angle_alpha   90.00
_cell.angle_beta   90.00
_cell.angle_gamma   90.00
#
_symmetry.space_group_name_H-M   'P 1'
#
loop_
_entity.id
_entity.type
_entity.pdbx_description
1 polymer ?
#
loop_
_entity_poly.entity_id
_entity_poly.type
_entity_poly.pdbx_seq_one_letter_code
_entity_poly.pdbx_strand_id
1 'polypeptide(L)' 'MKDKKHMVKIRKKRIKALKKQIEKHEDKIKTEKGRLDTTKDYWRKEIDSKFLRRIEEDEDFLDDLDNENYSEEK' A
#
# COMPACT_ATOMS: atom_id res chain seq x y z
N MET A 1 -7.77 20.44 13.05
CA MET A 1 -6.41 19.83 12.98
C MET A 1 -6.26 18.46 13.66
N LYS A 2 -7.03 18.07 14.71
CA LYS A 2 -6.88 16.75 15.36
C LYS A 2 -7.16 15.57 14.41
N ASP A 3 -8.12 15.71 13.50
CA ASP A 3 -8.54 14.61 12.62
C ASP A 3 -7.55 14.34 11.48
N LYS A 4 -6.98 15.38 10.85
CA LYS A 4 -5.96 15.22 9.79
C LYS A 4 -4.74 14.43 10.29
N LYS A 5 -4.16 14.79 11.45
CA LYS A 5 -3.01 14.06 12.04
C LYS A 5 -3.34 12.61 12.39
N HIS A 6 -4.56 12.34 12.85
CA HIS A 6 -5.01 10.98 13.15
C HIS A 6 -5.14 10.14 11.88
N MET A 7 -5.74 10.70 10.83
CA MET A 7 -5.91 10.05 9.52
C MET A 7 -4.57 9.73 8.87
N VAL A 8 -3.60 10.66 8.90
CA VAL A 8 -2.22 10.42 8.45
C VAL A 8 -1.60 9.20 9.15
N LYS A 9 -1.76 9.10 10.47
CA LYS A 9 -1.21 7.98 11.26
C LYS A 9 -1.86 6.64 10.88
N ILE A 10 -3.17 6.63 10.63
CA ILE A 10 -3.90 5.43 10.18
C ILE A 10 -3.40 5.00 8.80
N ARG A 11 -3.34 5.93 7.84
CA ARG A 11 -2.91 5.66 6.47
C ARG A 11 -1.46 5.15 6.41
N LYS A 12 -0.53 5.79 7.13
CA LYS A 12 0.86 5.30 7.25
C LYS A 12 0.95 3.88 7.82
N LYS A 13 0.14 3.55 8.84
CA LYS A 13 0.07 2.19 9.39
C LYS A 13 -0.49 1.19 8.37
N ARG A 14 -1.51 1.60 7.60
CA ARG A 14 -2.13 0.78 6.56
C ARG A 14 -1.15 0.49 5.42
N ILE A 15 -0.46 1.50 4.88
CA ILE A 15 0.60 1.30 3.87
C ILE A 15 1.63 0.28 4.36
N LYS A 16 2.12 0.43 5.60
CA LYS A 16 3.12 -0.50 6.17
C LYS A 16 2.58 -1.94 6.27
N ALA A 17 1.31 -2.10 6.64
CA ALA A 17 0.68 -3.42 6.71
C ALA A 17 0.49 -4.04 5.33
N LEU A 18 0.08 -3.25 4.34
CA LEU A 18 -0.09 -3.68 2.95
C LEU A 18 1.25 -4.08 2.32
N LYS A 19 2.31 -3.29 2.50
CA LYS A 19 3.68 -3.64 2.03
C LYS A 19 4.16 -4.99 2.60
N LYS A 20 3.88 -5.28 3.87
CA LYS A 20 4.17 -6.59 4.48
C LYS A 20 3.34 -7.74 3.92
N GLN A 21 2.10 -7.49 3.50
CA GLN A 21 1.29 -8.53 2.86
C GLN A 21 1.78 -8.82 1.45
N ILE A 22 2.15 -7.78 0.69
CA ILE A 22 2.79 -7.92 -0.62
C ILE A 22 4.05 -8.78 -0.51
N GLU A 23 4.96 -8.47 0.41
CA GLU A 23 6.19 -9.24 0.65
C GLU A 23 5.88 -10.73 0.92
N LYS A 24 4.89 -11.04 1.77
CA LYS A 24 4.47 -12.42 2.01
C LYS A 24 3.91 -13.12 0.77
N HIS A 25 3.17 -12.40 -0.08
CA HIS A 25 2.63 -12.96 -1.31
C HIS A 25 3.72 -13.16 -2.35
N GLU A 26 4.68 -12.25 -2.47
CA GLU A 26 5.86 -12.40 -3.31
C GLU A 26 6.73 -13.59 -2.88
N ASP A 27 6.94 -13.78 -1.57
CA ASP A 27 7.67 -14.93 -1.04
C ASP A 27 6.96 -16.26 -1.34
N LYS A 28 5.62 -16.30 -1.24
CA LYS A 28 4.83 -17.45 -1.66
C LYS A 28 5.02 -17.74 -3.15
N ILE A 29 4.97 -16.72 -4.00
CA ILE A 29 5.17 -16.86 -5.46
C ILE A 29 6.59 -17.40 -5.77
N LYS A 30 7.61 -16.93 -5.04
CA LYS A 30 9.01 -17.37 -5.20
C LYS A 30 9.24 -18.80 -4.70
N THR A 31 8.62 -19.17 -3.57
CA THR A 31 8.82 -20.48 -2.92
C THR A 31 8.00 -21.61 -3.54
N GLU A 32 6.82 -21.32 -4.10
CA GLU A 32 6.04 -22.29 -4.88
C GLU A 32 6.72 -22.58 -6.23
N LYS A 33 7.76 -23.43 -6.23
CA LYS A 33 8.29 -24.04 -7.46
C LYS A 33 7.43 -25.23 -7.85
N GLY A 34 6.48 -24.98 -8.75
CA GLY A 34 5.77 -26.00 -9.53
C GLY A 34 4.65 -26.73 -8.80
N ARG A 35 3.40 -26.25 -9.00
CA ARG A 35 2.21 -27.14 -9.11
C ARG A 35 0.99 -26.45 -9.72
N LEU A 36 0.80 -25.13 -9.57
CA LEU A 36 -0.39 -24.41 -10.06
C LEU A 36 -0.05 -22.96 -10.43
N ASP A 37 0.20 -22.67 -11.71
CA ASP A 37 0.45 -21.31 -12.22
C ASP A 37 -0.72 -20.36 -11.91
N THR A 38 -1.93 -20.89 -11.86
CA THR A 38 -3.17 -20.18 -11.49
C THR A 38 -3.12 -19.58 -10.09
N THR A 39 -2.41 -20.20 -9.15
CA THR A 39 -2.29 -19.68 -7.77
C THR A 39 -1.34 -18.49 -7.72
N LYS A 40 -0.28 -18.50 -8.53
CA LYS A 40 0.65 -17.36 -8.67
C LYS A 40 -0.03 -16.17 -9.32
N ASP A 41 -0.78 -16.41 -10.39
CA ASP A 41 -1.56 -15.36 -11.04
C ASP A 41 -2.65 -14.79 -10.12
N TYR A 42 -3.28 -15.63 -9.30
CA TYR A 42 -4.21 -15.17 -8.27
C TYR A 42 -3.51 -14.20 -7.28
N TRP A 43 -2.35 -14.59 -6.74
CA TRP A 43 -1.60 -13.73 -5.81
C TRP A 43 -1.09 -12.45 -6.45
N ARG A 44 -0.59 -12.51 -7.69
CA ARG A 44 -0.17 -11.33 -8.46
C ARG A 44 -1.33 -10.36 -8.69
N LYS A 45 -2.49 -10.89 -9.10
CA LYS A 45 -3.69 -10.07 -9.35
C LYS A 45 -4.23 -9.43 -8.07
N GLU A 46 -4.18 -10.13 -6.93
CA GLU A 46 -4.55 -9.54 -5.63
C GLU A 46 -3.58 -8.45 -5.19
N ILE A 47 -2.26 -8.65 -5.38
CA ILE A 47 -1.24 -7.62 -5.15
C ILE A 47 -1.51 -6.37 -6.00
N ASP A 48 -1.66 -6.55 -7.30
CA ASP A 48 -1.81 -5.46 -8.26
C ASP A 48 -3.10 -4.68 -8.06
N SER A 49 -4.24 -5.37 -7.94
CA SER A 49 -5.54 -4.70 -7.99
C SER A 49 -5.97 -4.10 -6.65
N LYS A 50 -5.65 -4.74 -5.51
CA LYS A 50 -6.19 -4.34 -4.21
C LYS A 50 -5.17 -3.66 -3.32
N PHE A 51 -3.90 -4.07 -3.38
CA PHE A 51 -2.88 -3.55 -2.47
C PHE A 51 -2.15 -2.35 -3.07
N LEU A 52 -1.69 -2.42 -4.32
CA LEU A 52 -1.00 -1.28 -4.97
C LEU A 52 -1.91 -0.06 -5.08
N ARG A 53 -3.12 -0.23 -5.62
CA ARG A 53 -4.09 0.88 -5.75
C ARG A 53 -4.39 1.56 -4.42
N ARG A 54 -4.49 0.80 -3.33
CA ARG A 54 -4.78 1.35 -2.01
C ARG A 54 -3.57 2.03 -1.37
N ILE A 55 -2.36 1.56 -1.67
CA ILE A 55 -1.12 2.21 -1.27
C ILE A 55 -1.00 3.55 -1.99
N GLU A 56 -1.23 3.58 -3.30
CA GLU A 56 -1.22 4.80 -4.13
C GLU A 56 -2.21 5.84 -3.61
N GLU A 57 -3.48 5.47 -3.40
CA GLU A 57 -4.51 6.36 -2.80
C GLU A 57 -4.12 6.92 -1.41
N ASP A 58 -3.32 6.18 -0.63
CA ASP A 58 -2.84 6.61 0.67
C ASP A 58 -1.54 7.42 0.59
N GLU A 59 -0.67 7.16 -0.37
CA GLU A 59 0.55 7.92 -0.64
C GLU A 59 0.21 9.28 -1.25
N ASP A 60 -0.71 9.35 -2.22
CA ASP A 60 -1.22 10.61 -2.81
C ASP A 60 -1.83 11.51 -1.73
N PHE A 61 -2.65 10.95 -0.84
CA PHE A 61 -3.22 11.73 0.27
C PHE A 61 -2.16 12.29 1.22
N LEU A 62 -1.04 11.58 1.41
CA LEU A 62 0.05 12.07 2.26
C LEU A 62 0.84 13.17 1.55
N ASP A 63 1.03 13.05 0.25
CA ASP A 63 1.76 14.02 -0.58
C ASP A 63 0.97 15.33 -0.73
N ASP A 64 -0.35 15.25 -0.99
CA ASP A 64 -1.25 16.41 -1.00
C ASP A 64 -1.20 17.17 0.33
N LEU A 65 -1.08 16.45 1.45
CA LEU A 65 -1.04 17.04 2.78
C LEU A 65 0.31 17.71 3.09
N ASP A 66 1.41 17.14 2.59
CA ASP A 66 2.74 17.77 2.69
C ASP A 66 2.84 19.00 1.78
N ASN A 67 2.25 18.96 0.58
CA ASN A 67 2.16 20.10 -0.33
C ASN A 67 1.27 21.23 0.20
N GLU A 68 0.09 20.94 0.77
CA GLU A 68 -0.77 21.94 1.44
C GLU A 68 -0.01 22.68 2.57
N ASN A 69 0.74 21.95 3.40
CA ASN A 69 1.53 22.55 4.49
C ASN A 69 2.66 23.44 3.95
N TYR A 70 3.29 23.09 2.82
CA TYR A 70 4.34 23.90 2.19
C TYR A 70 3.83 25.22 1.58
N SER A 71 2.56 25.27 1.17
CA SER A 71 1.91 26.48 0.65
C SER A 71 1.39 27.45 1.72
N GLU A 72 1.13 26.98 2.95
CA GLU A 72 0.73 27.87 4.07
C GLU A 72 1.92 28.56 4.76
N GLU A 73 3.16 28.08 4.56
CA GLU A 73 4.38 28.65 5.15
C GLU A 73 5.07 29.72 4.27
N LYS A 74 4.49 30.14 3.14
CA LYS A 74 5.05 31.10 2.18
C LYS A 74 4.25 32.40 2.11
#